data_AF-W1VPC0-F1
#
_entry.id   AF-W1VPC0-F1
#
_cell.length_a   1.000
_cell.length_b   1.000
_cell.length_c   1.000
_cell.angle_alpha   90.00
_cell.angle_beta   90.00
_cell.angle_gamma   90.00
#
_symmetry.space_group_name_H-M   'P 1'
#
loop_
_entity.id
_entity.type
_entity.pdbx_description
1 polymer ?
#
loop_
_entity_poly.entity_id
_entity_poly.type
_entity_poly.pdbx_seq_one_letter_code
_entity_poly.pdbx_strand_id
1 'polypeptide(L)'
;CPGHLIQAAVARLRTGFGSDDVIVRIALRNADHVCQTFGPDGQVAVGGHPEVEVALVELYRATGERRYLDQAQLFLDRRGHGLLGDWEFGREYFQDATPIREETVARGHAVRALYLMAGAIDAAMERGDTELLEIVRAQYDRTLARRTYITGGMGSRHEGEAFGEDFELPADRSYCETCAGIASVMVAWRLLLATGETSYADVIERTLYNVVATSPSAEGCSFFYANPLQVRVPGQESTPNELSMRSGSSLRAAWFEVSCCPTNIARTLASLGGASVTRSTQDPASLFIHLLSAMQIRTQVPTDDGEQELVVSLETDYPVSGRLTLRVEQAPSCPVSVSVRVPAWTWSGARLDGAEVSGGYAVVSGVLSAGETHVLELDMSPRLTVPDPRIDAVRGCVAVERGPLVLCAESVDLPEGMSLDEIALVPGAAPAIADDGAVVVPARRVPEAARRWPYSEAGSHQGCEEGGDQPAEVFDLP
;
A
#
# COMPACT_ATOMS: atom_id res chain seq x y z
N CYS A 1 13.73 7.27 15.97
CA CYS A 1 14.30 6.18 16.81
C CYS A 1 13.43 5.85 18.04
N PRO A 2 13.11 6.80 18.95
CA PRO A 2 12.20 6.51 20.08
C PRO A 2 10.89 5.84 19.69
N GLY A 3 10.20 6.36 18.67
CA GLY A 3 8.95 5.78 18.18
C GLY A 3 9.07 4.32 17.74
N HIS A 4 10.04 3.97 16.89
CA HIS A 4 10.26 2.58 16.50
C HIS A 4 10.59 1.64 17.66
N LEU A 5 11.35 2.09 18.67
CA LEU A 5 11.58 1.30 19.89
C LEU A 5 10.27 1.08 20.66
N ILE A 6 9.43 2.11 20.75
CA ILE A 6 8.11 2.04 21.36
C ILE A 6 7.21 1.06 20.59
N GLN A 7 7.18 1.10 19.26
CA GLN A 7 6.40 0.14 18.45
C GLN A 7 6.88 -1.31 18.66
N ALA A 8 8.19 -1.54 18.78
CA ALA A 8 8.72 -2.86 19.13
C ALA A 8 8.23 -3.33 20.52
N ALA A 9 8.20 -2.43 21.51
CA ALA A 9 7.65 -2.73 22.82
C ALA A 9 6.13 -2.97 22.79
N VAL A 10 5.36 -2.21 22.01
CA VAL A 10 3.93 -2.45 21.81
C VAL A 10 3.69 -3.84 21.24
N ALA A 11 4.45 -4.27 20.23
CA ALA A 11 4.36 -5.62 19.68
C ALA A 11 4.64 -6.69 20.75
N ARG A 12 5.62 -6.48 21.64
CA ARG A 12 5.90 -7.38 22.77
C ARG A 12 4.77 -7.40 23.79
N LEU A 13 4.23 -6.24 24.16
CA LEU A 13 3.07 -6.15 25.06
C LEU A 13 1.87 -6.91 24.51
N ARG A 14 1.54 -6.72 23.23
CA ARG A 14 0.43 -7.40 22.54
C ARG A 14 0.62 -8.91 22.40
N THR A 15 1.86 -9.41 22.51
CA THR A 15 2.20 -10.84 22.45
C THR A 15 2.38 -11.48 23.83
N GLY A 16 1.97 -10.78 24.89
CA GLY A 16 1.88 -11.32 26.25
C GLY A 16 3.09 -11.05 27.16
N PHE A 17 4.08 -10.28 26.69
CA PHE A 17 5.18 -9.83 27.55
C PHE A 17 4.73 -8.70 28.48
N GLY A 18 5.23 -8.69 29.71
CA GLY A 18 4.96 -7.66 30.71
C GLY A 18 6.02 -6.55 30.77
N SER A 19 5.90 -5.67 31.77
CA SER A 19 6.85 -4.58 32.02
C SER A 19 8.24 -5.05 32.50
N ASP A 20 8.38 -6.32 32.87
CA ASP A 20 9.62 -6.98 33.25
C ASP A 20 10.46 -7.40 32.02
N ASP A 21 9.86 -7.45 30.84
CA ASP A 21 10.59 -7.60 29.59
C ASP A 21 11.56 -6.43 29.38
N VAL A 22 12.79 -6.74 28.94
CA VAL A 22 13.86 -5.74 28.84
C VAL A 22 13.56 -4.67 27.80
N ILE A 23 12.98 -5.03 26.65
CA ILE A 23 12.66 -4.08 25.57
C ILE A 23 11.50 -3.20 26.03
N VAL A 24 10.46 -3.80 26.60
CA VAL A 24 9.29 -3.07 27.12
C VAL A 24 9.72 -2.07 28.19
N ARG A 25 10.51 -2.50 29.18
CA ARG A 25 10.99 -1.62 30.26
C ARG A 25 11.81 -0.44 29.74
N ILE A 26 12.69 -0.66 28.77
CA ILE A 26 13.51 0.41 28.18
C ILE A 26 12.63 1.38 27.40
N ALA A 27 11.70 0.87 26.60
CA ALA A 27 10.78 1.70 25.82
C ALA A 27 9.87 2.56 26.72
N LEU A 28 9.32 2.01 27.80
CA LEU A 28 8.51 2.77 28.76
C LEU A 28 9.32 3.90 29.40
N ARG A 29 10.54 3.63 29.86
CA ARG A 29 11.43 4.69 30.40
C ARG A 29 11.77 5.76 29.36
N ASN A 30 11.95 5.35 28.11
CA ASN A 30 12.21 6.28 27.02
C ASN A 30 10.98 7.15 26.71
N ALA A 31 9.78 6.57 26.64
CA ALA A 31 8.52 7.28 26.46
C ALA A 31 8.26 8.27 27.60
N ASP A 32 8.53 7.87 28.85
CA ASP A 32 8.41 8.73 30.03
C ASP A 32 9.35 9.93 29.94
N HIS A 33 10.59 9.69 29.52
CA HIS A 33 11.56 10.76 29.31
C HIS A 33 11.13 11.72 28.19
N VAL A 34 10.57 11.20 27.09
CA VAL A 34 9.99 12.02 26.01
C VAL A 34 8.86 12.91 26.56
N CYS A 35 7.93 12.35 27.33
CA CYS A 35 6.82 13.11 27.91
C CYS A 35 7.30 14.18 28.91
N GLN A 36 8.32 13.87 29.73
CA GLN A 36 8.89 14.82 30.68
C GLN A 36 9.64 15.95 29.98
N THR A 37 10.38 15.65 28.92
CA THR A 37 11.25 16.61 28.24
C THR A 37 10.46 17.52 27.31
N PHE A 38 9.47 16.98 26.61
CA PHE A 38 8.71 17.68 25.57
C PHE A 38 7.24 17.86 25.93
N GLY A 39 6.87 17.67 27.20
CA GLY A 39 5.51 17.92 27.69
C GLY A 39 5.08 19.38 27.58
N PRO A 40 3.89 19.74 28.08
CA PRO A 40 3.34 21.10 28.01
C PRO A 40 4.27 22.17 28.59
N ASP A 41 4.91 21.88 29.73
CA ASP A 41 5.87 22.76 30.41
C ASP A 41 7.33 22.50 30.00
N GLY A 42 7.55 21.63 29.01
CA GLY A 42 8.85 21.19 28.54
C GLY A 42 9.39 21.99 27.36
N GLN A 43 10.36 21.42 26.66
CA GLN A 43 10.91 21.99 25.43
C GLN A 43 9.87 21.96 24.31
N VAL A 44 9.66 23.11 23.67
CA VAL A 44 8.81 23.23 22.48
C VAL A 44 9.62 22.81 21.26
N ALA A 45 9.59 21.51 20.97
CA ALA A 45 10.28 20.91 19.84
C ALA A 45 9.52 19.68 19.31
N VAL A 46 9.83 19.30 18.07
CA VAL A 46 9.33 18.10 17.39
C VAL A 46 10.49 17.36 16.71
N GLY A 47 10.31 16.08 16.41
CA GLY A 47 11.28 15.33 15.60
C GLY A 47 11.17 15.70 14.12
N GLY A 48 12.30 15.75 13.40
CA GLY A 48 12.32 15.97 11.94
C GLY A 48 11.74 14.81 11.12
N HIS A 49 11.50 13.65 11.72
CA HIS A 49 10.81 12.54 11.06
C HIS A 49 9.65 12.09 11.97
N PRO A 50 8.38 12.35 11.57
CA PRO A 50 7.20 11.80 12.24
C PRO A 50 7.29 10.29 12.35
N GLU A 51 6.93 9.75 13.50
CA GLU A 51 6.95 8.31 13.87
C GLU A 51 6.62 8.15 15.36
N VAL A 52 7.08 9.10 16.19
CA VAL A 52 6.84 9.04 17.64
C VAL A 52 5.38 9.27 17.99
N GLU A 53 4.66 10.04 17.18
CA GLU A 53 3.24 10.36 17.33
C GLU A 53 2.40 9.08 17.27
N VAL A 54 2.55 8.29 16.19
CA VAL A 54 1.86 7.01 16.01
C VAL A 54 2.26 6.01 17.10
N ALA A 55 3.55 5.93 17.43
CA ALA A 55 4.05 5.01 18.44
C ALA A 55 3.50 5.29 19.85
N LEU A 56 3.37 6.56 20.23
CA LEU A 56 2.83 6.95 21.53
C LEU A 56 1.34 6.63 21.68
N VAL A 57 0.54 6.79 20.61
CA VAL A 57 -0.87 6.38 20.65
C VAL A 57 -1.00 4.86 20.75
N GLU A 58 -0.17 4.12 20.01
CA GLU A 58 -0.14 2.66 20.15
C GLU A 58 0.29 2.20 21.55
N LEU A 59 1.24 2.91 22.19
CA LEU A 59 1.65 2.65 23.56
C LEU A 59 0.54 2.96 24.55
N TYR A 60 -0.22 4.04 24.35
CA TYR A 60 -1.42 4.32 25.13
C TYR A 60 -2.41 3.16 25.05
N ARG A 61 -2.73 2.66 23.84
CA ARG A 61 -3.64 1.50 23.68
C ARG A 61 -3.14 0.25 24.40
N ALA A 62 -1.83 0.03 24.44
CA ALA A 62 -1.24 -1.14 25.07
C ALA A 62 -1.11 -1.04 26.60
N THR A 63 -1.14 0.16 27.17
CA THR A 63 -0.84 0.41 28.60
C THR A 63 -1.96 1.08 29.38
N GLY A 64 -2.89 1.76 28.71
CA GLY A 64 -3.91 2.62 29.32
C GLY A 64 -3.39 3.96 29.84
N GLU A 65 -2.10 4.26 29.65
CA GLU A 65 -1.46 5.43 30.25
C GLU A 65 -1.65 6.69 29.38
N ARG A 66 -2.59 7.54 29.81
CA ARG A 66 -3.10 8.68 29.04
C ARG A 66 -2.05 9.74 28.69
N ARG A 67 -0.98 9.89 29.48
CA ARG A 67 0.08 10.86 29.18
C ARG A 67 0.74 10.63 27.82
N TYR A 68 0.76 9.39 27.33
CA TYR A 68 1.30 9.07 26.01
C TYR A 68 0.41 9.60 24.88
N LEU A 69 -0.92 9.47 25.02
CA LEU A 69 -1.89 10.06 24.09
C LEU A 69 -1.88 11.60 24.14
N ASP A 70 -1.69 12.18 25.33
CA ASP A 70 -1.52 13.64 25.50
C ASP A 70 -0.25 14.15 24.82
N GLN A 71 0.86 13.43 24.96
CA GLN A 71 2.11 13.79 24.31
C GLN A 71 2.06 13.64 22.78
N ALA A 72 1.40 12.60 22.27
CA ALA A 72 1.20 12.42 20.83
C ALA A 72 0.44 13.60 20.21
N GLN A 73 -0.68 14.00 20.84
CA GLN A 73 -1.46 15.16 20.40
C GLN A 73 -0.63 16.45 20.44
N LEU A 74 0.13 16.67 21.51
CA LEU A 74 0.98 17.84 21.65
C LEU A 74 2.03 17.94 20.54
N PHE A 75 2.60 16.82 20.09
CA PHE A 75 3.51 16.84 18.95
C PHE A 75 2.82 17.15 17.62
N LEU A 76 1.60 16.64 17.41
CA LEU A 76 0.78 16.98 16.24
C LEU A 76 0.46 18.49 16.22
N ASP A 77 0.05 19.04 17.35
CA ASP A 77 -0.34 20.46 17.47
C ASP A 77 0.86 21.42 17.33
N ARG A 78 2.07 20.97 17.68
CA ARG A 78 3.31 21.77 17.52
C ARG A 78 3.84 21.78 16.10
N ARG A 79 3.56 20.75 15.32
CA ARG A 79 4.10 20.59 13.97
C ARG A 79 3.35 21.48 12.98
N GLY A 80 4.08 22.08 12.04
CA GLY A 80 3.50 22.97 11.02
C GLY A 80 3.70 24.45 11.33
N HIS A 81 4.58 24.78 12.27
CA HIS A 81 4.86 26.14 12.73
C HIS A 81 6.33 26.55 12.55
N GLY A 82 7.10 25.79 11.75
CA GLY A 82 8.48 26.11 11.40
C GLY A 82 9.48 25.97 12.56
N LEU A 83 9.24 25.02 13.47
CA LEU A 83 10.12 24.73 14.61
C LEU A 83 11.48 24.14 14.20
N LEU A 84 11.57 23.50 13.03
CA LEU A 84 12.79 22.82 12.56
C LEU A 84 13.74 23.71 11.74
N GLY A 85 13.36 24.97 11.48
CA GLY A 85 14.15 25.91 10.70
C GLY A 85 14.15 25.63 9.19
N ASP A 86 14.97 26.37 8.45
CA ASP A 86 15.08 26.23 6.99
C ASP A 86 16.09 25.13 6.63
N TRP A 87 15.76 24.36 5.59
CA TRP A 87 16.56 23.27 5.04
C TRP A 87 16.53 23.30 3.51
N GLU A 88 17.46 22.61 2.85
CA GLU A 88 17.60 22.64 1.37
C GLU A 88 16.32 22.24 0.62
N PHE A 89 15.55 21.30 1.17
CA PHE A 89 14.27 20.82 0.61
C PHE A 89 13.05 21.56 1.16
N GLY A 90 13.26 22.67 1.87
CA GLY A 90 12.21 23.46 2.50
C GLY A 90 11.56 22.80 3.73
N ARG A 91 10.64 23.53 4.37
CA ARG A 91 9.96 23.08 5.60
C ARG A 91 8.92 22.00 5.36
N GLU A 92 8.38 21.93 4.14
CA GLU A 92 7.42 20.90 3.73
C GLU A 92 8.03 19.49 3.79
N TYR A 93 9.34 19.36 3.55
CA TYR A 93 10.06 18.09 3.66
C TYR A 93 9.83 17.41 5.02
N PHE A 94 9.72 18.20 6.10
CA PHE A 94 9.47 17.73 7.47
C PHE A 94 8.01 17.87 7.92
N GLN A 95 7.10 18.24 7.01
CA GLN A 95 5.71 18.57 7.29
C GLN A 95 5.58 19.66 8.37
N ASP A 96 6.52 20.61 8.39
CA ASP A 96 6.61 21.66 9.41
C ASP A 96 6.31 23.05 8.84
N ALA A 97 5.82 23.12 7.59
CA ALA A 97 5.41 24.36 6.93
C ALA A 97 3.98 24.79 7.28
N THR A 98 3.07 23.81 7.37
CA THR A 98 1.62 24.01 7.52
C THR A 98 1.11 23.07 8.62
N PRO A 99 0.27 23.54 9.56
CA PRO A 99 -0.36 22.66 10.54
C PRO A 99 -1.15 21.54 9.86
N ILE A 100 -1.15 20.34 10.44
CA ILE A 100 -1.84 19.20 9.84
C ILE A 100 -3.35 19.45 9.66
N ARG A 101 -3.95 20.35 10.45
CA ARG A 101 -5.37 20.74 10.31
C ARG A 101 -5.64 21.66 9.12
N GLU A 102 -4.63 22.33 8.59
CA GLU A 102 -4.73 23.28 7.49
C GLU A 102 -4.20 22.71 6.17
N GLU A 103 -3.47 21.59 6.23
CA GLU A 103 -2.98 20.89 5.05
C GLU A 103 -4.13 20.28 4.25
N THR A 104 -3.97 20.20 2.93
CA THR A 104 -5.00 19.68 2.02
C THR A 104 -4.54 18.46 1.23
N VAL A 105 -3.24 18.17 1.20
CA VAL A 105 -2.65 17.04 0.47
C VAL A 105 -1.29 16.66 1.06
N ALA A 106 -0.86 15.40 0.91
CA ALA A 106 0.48 15.02 1.34
C ALA A 106 1.59 15.71 0.51
N ARG A 107 2.55 16.33 1.21
CA ARG A 107 3.70 17.06 0.64
C ARG A 107 5.01 16.68 1.34
N GLY A 108 6.12 17.04 0.70
CA GLY A 108 7.46 16.71 1.19
C GLY A 108 7.73 15.21 1.16
N HIS A 109 8.60 14.74 2.05
CA HIS A 109 9.02 13.34 2.10
C HIS A 109 7.84 12.39 2.35
N ALA A 110 7.69 11.36 1.50
CA ALA A 110 6.49 10.53 1.48
C ALA A 110 6.26 9.77 2.79
N VAL A 111 7.28 9.05 3.29
CA VAL A 111 7.17 8.28 4.56
C VAL A 111 6.82 9.19 5.74
N ARG A 112 7.45 10.36 5.85
CA ARG A 112 7.22 11.29 6.95
C ARG A 112 5.78 11.78 6.98
N ALA A 113 5.25 12.20 5.84
CA ALA A 113 3.86 12.64 5.73
C ALA A 113 2.87 11.53 6.09
N LEU A 114 3.10 10.31 5.59
CA LEU A 114 2.21 9.17 5.84
C LEU A 114 2.28 8.69 7.30
N TYR A 115 3.45 8.70 7.95
CA TYR A 115 3.56 8.41 9.39
C TYR A 115 2.89 9.48 10.26
N LEU A 116 2.98 10.75 9.86
CA LEU A 116 2.27 11.83 10.53
C LEU A 116 0.74 11.63 10.43
N MET A 117 0.23 11.34 9.23
CA MET A 117 -1.19 11.05 9.01
C MET A 117 -1.65 9.84 9.84
N ALA A 118 -0.86 8.76 9.87
CA ALA A 118 -1.18 7.58 10.68
C ALA A 118 -1.29 7.93 12.18
N GLY A 119 -0.36 8.72 12.72
CA GLY A 119 -0.40 9.19 14.10
C GLY A 119 -1.57 10.13 14.39
N ALA A 120 -1.92 10.98 13.43
CA ALA A 120 -3.04 11.90 13.56
C ALA A 120 -4.40 11.19 13.54
N ILE A 121 -4.60 10.20 12.67
CA ILE A 121 -5.81 9.37 12.67
C ILE A 121 -5.93 8.62 13.99
N ASP A 122 -4.83 8.01 14.47
CA ASP A 122 -4.82 7.31 15.75
C ASP A 122 -5.20 8.24 16.91
N ALA A 123 -4.60 9.43 16.99
CA ALA A 123 -4.93 10.41 18.02
C ALA A 123 -6.38 10.90 17.93
N ALA A 124 -6.87 11.14 16.70
CA ALA A 124 -8.24 11.58 16.44
C ALA A 124 -9.26 10.55 16.94
N MET A 125 -9.06 9.26 16.62
CA MET A 125 -9.95 8.19 17.07
C MET A 125 -9.98 8.07 18.60
N GLU A 126 -8.82 8.07 19.26
CA GLU A 126 -8.75 7.93 20.73
C GLU A 126 -9.31 9.15 21.49
N ARG A 127 -9.33 10.32 20.85
CA ARG A 127 -9.88 11.56 21.44
C ARG A 127 -11.32 11.85 21.04
N GLY A 128 -11.88 11.13 20.07
CA GLY A 128 -13.16 11.47 19.46
C GLY A 128 -13.11 12.78 18.66
N ASP A 129 -11.94 13.17 18.14
CA ASP A 129 -11.76 14.37 17.32
C ASP A 129 -12.17 14.08 15.86
N THR A 130 -13.49 14.12 15.62
CA THR A 130 -14.06 13.87 14.29
C THR A 130 -13.61 14.89 13.24
N GLU A 131 -13.28 16.13 13.65
CA GLU A 131 -12.81 17.17 12.73
C GLU A 131 -11.42 16.82 12.19
N LEU A 132 -10.47 16.46 13.08
CA LEU A 132 -9.14 16.03 12.66
C LEU A 132 -9.19 14.78 11.78
N LEU A 133 -10.04 13.81 12.13
CA LEU A 133 -10.21 12.59 11.35
C LEU A 133 -10.64 12.89 9.91
N GLU A 134 -11.68 13.71 9.73
CA GLU A 134 -12.20 14.06 8.41
C GLU A 134 -11.20 14.91 7.60
N ILE A 135 -10.45 15.80 8.25
CA ILE A 135 -9.39 16.57 7.58
C ILE A 135 -8.29 15.64 7.05
N VAL A 136 -7.76 14.75 7.90
CA VAL A 136 -6.66 13.84 7.49
C VAL A 136 -7.15 12.81 6.46
N ARG A 137 -8.38 12.34 6.60
CA ARG A 137 -9.04 11.51 5.59
C ARG A 137 -9.09 12.23 4.24
N ALA A 138 -9.59 13.46 4.19
CA ALA A 138 -9.69 14.23 2.95
C ALA A 138 -8.31 14.50 2.31
N GLN A 139 -7.27 14.74 3.13
CA GLN A 139 -5.89 14.87 2.66
C GLN A 139 -5.40 13.57 2.00
N TYR A 140 -5.66 12.43 2.64
CA TYR A 140 -5.26 11.13 2.13
C TYR A 140 -6.02 10.76 0.86
N ASP A 141 -7.35 10.95 0.82
CA ASP A 141 -8.18 10.71 -0.36
C ASP A 141 -7.73 11.55 -1.56
N ARG A 142 -7.41 12.83 -1.33
CA ARG A 142 -6.84 13.69 -2.37
C ARG A 142 -5.48 13.18 -2.85
N THR A 143 -4.64 12.72 -1.92
CA THR A 143 -3.31 12.16 -2.23
C THR A 143 -3.46 10.91 -3.09
N LEU A 144 -4.36 9.98 -2.72
CA LEU A 144 -4.69 8.79 -3.50
C LEU A 144 -5.13 9.13 -4.93
N ALA A 145 -6.00 10.11 -5.08
CA ALA A 145 -6.56 10.48 -6.37
C ALA A 145 -5.59 11.20 -7.31
N ARG A 146 -4.48 11.75 -6.79
CA ARG A 146 -3.65 12.71 -7.56
C ARG A 146 -2.15 12.49 -7.46
N ARG A 147 -1.66 11.76 -6.46
CA ARG A 147 -0.23 11.62 -6.15
C ARG A 147 0.18 10.18 -5.86
N THR A 148 -0.64 9.22 -6.31
CA THR A 148 -0.40 7.78 -6.15
C THR A 148 -0.31 7.12 -7.51
N TYR A 149 0.74 6.32 -7.70
CA TYR A 149 0.95 5.52 -8.91
C TYR A 149 -0.04 4.35 -8.97
N ILE A 150 -0.24 3.79 -10.17
CA ILE A 150 -1.12 2.62 -10.34
C ILE A 150 -0.71 1.43 -9.47
N THR A 151 0.56 1.29 -9.11
CA THR A 151 1.04 0.25 -8.18
C THR A 151 0.65 0.50 -6.71
N GLY A 152 0.03 1.63 -6.39
CA GLY A 152 -0.13 2.10 -5.00
C GLY A 152 1.11 2.80 -4.44
N GLY A 153 2.21 2.85 -5.22
CA GLY A 153 3.42 3.57 -4.87
C GLY A 153 3.20 5.07 -4.71
N MET A 154 3.92 5.67 -3.76
CA MET A 154 3.85 7.10 -3.44
C MET A 154 5.25 7.71 -3.37
N GLY A 155 5.39 8.95 -3.83
CA GLY A 155 6.66 9.65 -3.98
C GLY A 155 7.12 9.63 -5.44
N SER A 156 6.94 10.76 -6.13
CA SER A 156 7.27 10.91 -7.55
C SER A 156 8.60 11.60 -7.81
N ARG A 157 9.28 12.08 -6.76
CA ARG A 157 10.58 12.75 -6.84
C ARG A 157 11.62 11.97 -6.05
N HIS A 158 12.73 11.64 -6.71
CA HIS A 158 13.93 11.16 -6.02
C HIS A 158 14.50 12.22 -5.07
N GLU A 159 14.45 13.49 -5.48
CA GLU A 159 14.83 14.61 -4.63
C GLU A 159 13.88 14.68 -3.43
N GLY A 160 14.46 14.60 -2.23
CA GLY A 160 13.71 14.59 -0.98
C GLY A 160 12.84 13.34 -0.75
N GLU A 161 12.91 12.31 -1.59
CA GLU A 161 12.09 11.08 -1.47
C GLU A 161 10.59 11.46 -1.34
N ALA A 162 10.17 12.41 -2.17
CA ALA A 162 9.05 13.30 -1.88
C ALA A 162 7.88 13.14 -2.86
N PHE A 163 6.71 13.58 -2.40
CA PHE A 163 5.58 13.85 -3.27
C PHE A 163 5.91 15.00 -4.23
N GLY A 164 5.56 14.84 -5.51
CA GLY A 164 5.48 15.93 -6.48
C GLY A 164 4.15 16.70 -6.38
N GLU A 165 3.85 17.48 -7.42
CA GLU A 165 2.56 18.15 -7.54
C GLU A 165 1.42 17.17 -7.92
N ASP A 166 0.19 17.66 -7.88
CA ASP A 166 -0.97 16.89 -8.33
C ASP A 166 -0.77 16.45 -9.80
N PHE A 167 -0.94 15.14 -10.04
CA PHE A 167 -0.75 14.46 -11.34
C PHE A 167 0.70 14.43 -11.85
N GLU A 168 1.68 14.83 -11.03
CA GLU A 168 3.10 14.64 -11.31
C GLU A 168 3.50 13.19 -10.97
N LEU A 169 3.27 12.27 -11.92
CA LEU A 169 3.54 10.84 -11.76
C LEU A 169 4.38 10.29 -12.94
N PRO A 170 5.63 10.75 -13.13
CA PRO A 170 6.53 10.19 -14.15
C PRO A 170 6.91 8.75 -13.82
N ALA A 171 6.82 7.84 -14.79
CA ALA A 171 7.12 6.42 -14.61
C ALA A 171 8.63 6.14 -14.50
N ASP A 172 9.46 6.88 -15.22
CA ASP A 172 10.92 6.69 -15.29
C ASP A 172 11.69 7.34 -14.13
N ARG A 173 11.05 8.26 -13.41
CA ARG A 173 11.61 8.94 -12.21
C ARG A 173 10.78 8.72 -10.95
N SER A 174 9.86 7.77 -10.99
CA SER A 174 9.06 7.43 -9.80
C SER A 174 9.97 6.90 -8.70
N TYR A 175 9.87 7.49 -7.50
CA TYR A 175 10.61 6.99 -6.35
C TYR A 175 9.91 5.78 -5.73
N CYS A 176 8.61 5.93 -5.44
CA CYS A 176 7.75 4.86 -4.92
C CYS A 176 8.44 4.04 -3.83
N GLU A 177 8.96 4.70 -2.80
CA GLU A 177 9.76 4.03 -1.77
C GLU A 177 8.98 2.87 -1.15
N THR A 178 9.63 1.73 -0.92
CA THR A 178 8.98 0.60 -0.23
C THR A 178 8.43 1.00 1.14
N CYS A 179 9.16 1.83 1.91
CA CYS A 179 8.66 2.35 3.18
C CYS A 179 7.45 3.28 3.02
N ALA A 180 7.34 4.03 1.92
CA ALA A 180 6.17 4.87 1.66
C ALA A 180 4.95 4.00 1.34
N GLY A 181 5.13 2.91 0.59
CA GLY A 181 4.08 1.90 0.41
C GLY A 181 3.61 1.31 1.74
N ILE A 182 4.52 0.93 2.63
CA ILE A 182 4.17 0.43 3.96
C ILE A 182 3.45 1.50 4.80
N ALA A 183 3.91 2.75 4.76
CA ALA A 183 3.28 3.86 5.46
C ALA A 183 1.86 4.15 4.93
N SER A 184 1.65 4.02 3.61
CA SER A 184 0.33 4.10 2.96
C SER A 184 -0.60 2.99 3.47
N VAL A 185 -0.12 1.75 3.54
CA VAL A 185 -0.88 0.63 4.16
C VAL A 185 -1.24 0.94 5.61
N MET A 186 -0.34 1.54 6.39
CA MET A 186 -0.61 1.94 7.78
C MET A 186 -1.74 2.99 7.88
N VAL A 187 -1.78 3.97 6.97
CA VAL A 187 -2.84 4.99 6.93
C VAL A 187 -4.17 4.37 6.49
N ALA A 188 -4.16 3.62 5.39
CA ALA A 188 -5.35 2.96 4.86
C ALA A 188 -5.98 1.99 5.86
N TRP A 189 -5.17 1.22 6.59
CA TRP A 189 -5.69 0.33 7.64
C TRP A 189 -6.43 1.09 8.74
N ARG A 190 -5.91 2.24 9.16
CA ARG A 190 -6.56 3.07 10.18
C ARG A 190 -7.85 3.67 9.69
N LEU A 191 -7.88 4.16 8.45
CA LEU A 191 -9.11 4.69 7.85
C LEU A 191 -10.14 3.59 7.64
N LEU A 192 -9.74 2.38 7.22
CA LEU A 192 -10.62 1.21 7.17
C LEU A 192 -11.25 0.90 8.52
N LEU A 193 -10.46 0.91 9.61
CA LEU A 193 -10.98 0.71 10.97
C LEU A 193 -11.91 1.84 11.42
N ALA A 194 -11.61 3.08 11.03
CA ALA A 194 -12.37 4.26 11.42
C ALA A 194 -13.72 4.36 10.70
N THR A 195 -13.78 4.00 9.41
CA THR A 195 -14.95 4.25 8.56
C THR A 195 -15.66 2.99 8.07
N GLY A 196 -14.99 1.84 8.05
CA GLY A 196 -15.49 0.61 7.42
C GLY A 196 -15.51 0.66 5.88
N GLU A 197 -14.93 1.68 5.25
CA GLU A 197 -14.94 1.84 3.79
C GLU A 197 -13.94 0.90 3.12
N THR A 198 -14.45 0.02 2.25
CA THR A 198 -13.67 -1.04 1.58
C THR A 198 -12.63 -0.50 0.60
N SER A 199 -12.80 0.73 0.11
CA SER A 199 -11.83 1.39 -0.79
C SER A 199 -10.44 1.47 -0.16
N TYR A 200 -10.34 1.61 1.15
CA TYR A 200 -9.04 1.59 1.84
C TYR A 200 -8.43 0.18 1.87
N ALA A 201 -9.24 -0.87 1.95
CA ALA A 201 -8.76 -2.25 1.80
C ALA A 201 -8.26 -2.53 0.37
N ASP A 202 -8.87 -1.91 -0.64
CA ASP A 202 -8.38 -1.98 -2.02
C ASP A 202 -7.01 -1.30 -2.17
N VAL A 203 -6.78 -0.17 -1.48
CA VAL A 203 -5.46 0.48 -1.42
C VAL A 203 -4.42 -0.40 -0.74
N ILE A 204 -4.80 -1.07 0.37
CA ILE A 204 -3.92 -2.01 1.07
C ILE A 204 -3.54 -3.15 0.13
N GLU A 205 -4.52 -3.82 -0.49
CA GLU A 205 -4.30 -4.91 -1.44
C GLU A 205 -3.38 -4.49 -2.59
N ARG A 206 -3.70 -3.37 -3.25
CA ARG A 206 -2.91 -2.84 -4.37
C ARG A 206 -1.45 -2.59 -3.96
N THR A 207 -1.23 -1.94 -2.82
CA THR A 207 0.12 -1.60 -2.37
C THR A 207 0.91 -2.85 -1.92
N LEU A 208 0.24 -3.79 -1.25
CA LEU A 208 0.85 -5.04 -0.81
C LEU A 208 1.33 -5.88 -1.99
N TYR A 209 0.49 -6.07 -3.02
CA TYR A 209 0.83 -6.91 -4.15
C TYR A 209 1.82 -6.28 -5.13
N ASN A 210 1.88 -4.95 -5.24
CA ASN A 210 2.63 -4.29 -6.32
C ASN A 210 3.88 -3.52 -5.86
N VAL A 211 3.98 -3.14 -4.58
CA VAL A 211 5.15 -2.43 -4.04
C VAL A 211 5.82 -3.25 -2.94
N VAL A 212 5.05 -3.80 -2.00
CA VAL A 212 5.63 -4.49 -0.85
C VAL A 212 6.11 -5.90 -1.23
N ALA A 213 5.29 -6.68 -1.92
CA ALA A 213 5.61 -8.05 -2.33
C ALA A 213 6.70 -8.12 -3.40
N THR A 214 6.78 -7.11 -4.27
CA THR A 214 7.78 -7.02 -5.35
C THR A 214 9.13 -6.49 -4.86
N SER A 215 9.18 -5.87 -3.68
CA SER A 215 10.42 -5.34 -3.13
C SER A 215 11.47 -6.42 -2.83
N PRO A 216 11.21 -7.46 -2.01
CA PRO A 216 12.19 -8.52 -1.77
C PRO A 216 12.40 -9.40 -3.02
N SER A 217 13.58 -9.99 -3.17
CA SER A 217 13.79 -11.09 -4.13
C SER A 217 13.06 -12.36 -3.67
N ALA A 218 12.94 -13.34 -4.55
CA ALA A 218 12.30 -14.62 -4.23
C ALA A 218 12.97 -15.32 -3.03
N GLU A 219 14.29 -15.15 -2.86
CA GLU A 219 15.07 -15.68 -1.74
C GLU A 219 14.96 -14.83 -0.46
N GLY A 220 14.38 -13.62 -0.55
CA GLY A 220 14.24 -12.68 0.57
C GLY A 220 15.55 -12.04 1.03
N CYS A 221 16.61 -12.07 0.20
CA CYS A 221 17.96 -11.63 0.57
C CYS A 221 18.40 -10.32 -0.10
N SER A 222 17.61 -9.78 -1.02
CA SER A 222 17.85 -8.48 -1.64
C SER A 222 16.52 -7.74 -1.82
N PHE A 223 16.55 -6.41 -1.85
CA PHE A 223 15.37 -5.57 -1.76
C PHE A 223 15.45 -4.39 -2.72
N PHE A 224 14.29 -3.93 -3.19
CA PHE A 224 14.16 -2.59 -3.73
C PHE A 224 14.02 -1.55 -2.61
N TYR A 225 14.65 -0.40 -2.82
CA TYR A 225 14.38 0.81 -2.03
C TYR A 225 13.35 1.66 -2.79
N ALA A 226 13.70 2.07 -4.01
CA ALA A 226 12.81 2.70 -4.98
C ALA A 226 12.18 1.64 -5.89
N ASN A 227 10.92 1.83 -6.28
CA ASN A 227 10.15 0.89 -7.10
C ASN A 227 9.71 1.58 -8.41
N PRO A 228 10.60 1.72 -9.41
CA PRO A 228 10.31 2.44 -10.65
C PRO A 228 9.28 1.71 -11.51
N LEU A 229 8.48 2.47 -12.27
CA LEU A 229 7.51 1.90 -13.23
C LEU A 229 8.05 1.85 -14.66
N GLN A 230 9.19 2.48 -14.94
CA GLN A 230 9.90 2.37 -16.20
C GLN A 230 11.41 2.36 -15.94
N VAL A 231 12.10 1.36 -16.49
CA VAL A 231 13.56 1.27 -16.47
C VAL A 231 14.04 1.14 -17.92
N ARG A 232 14.75 2.18 -18.40
CA ARG A 232 15.12 2.31 -19.82
C ARG A 232 16.38 1.52 -20.20
N VAL A 233 17.26 1.29 -19.24
CA VAL A 233 18.53 0.61 -19.45
C VAL A 233 18.58 -0.65 -18.59
N PRO A 234 19.14 -1.76 -19.10
CA PRO A 234 19.32 -2.96 -18.29
C PRO A 234 19.99 -2.63 -16.97
N GLY A 235 19.39 -3.11 -15.89
CA GLY A 235 19.91 -2.87 -14.55
C GLY A 235 21.25 -3.58 -14.34
N GLN A 236 22.08 -3.01 -13.47
CA GLN A 236 23.31 -3.65 -13.00
C GLN A 236 23.05 -4.35 -11.67
N GLU A 237 23.58 -5.57 -11.53
CA GLU A 237 23.55 -6.29 -10.27
C GLU A 237 24.35 -5.54 -9.20
N SER A 238 23.80 -5.47 -7.98
CA SER A 238 24.54 -4.93 -6.85
C SER A 238 25.69 -5.85 -6.48
N THR A 239 26.84 -5.29 -6.12
CA THR A 239 27.99 -6.04 -5.60
C THR A 239 27.65 -6.72 -4.27
N PRO A 240 27.79 -8.05 -4.17
CA PRO A 240 27.53 -8.76 -2.91
C PRO A 240 28.42 -8.23 -1.78
N ASN A 241 27.83 -7.98 -0.61
CA ASN A 241 28.48 -7.44 0.60
C ASN A 241 28.91 -5.96 0.55
N GLU A 242 28.49 -5.19 -0.45
CA GLU A 242 28.68 -3.74 -0.47
C GLU A 242 27.35 -3.03 -0.20
N LEU A 243 27.42 -1.86 0.44
CA LEU A 243 26.25 -1.04 0.67
C LEU A 243 25.87 -0.33 -0.63
N SER A 244 24.62 -0.48 -1.05
CA SER A 244 24.09 0.29 -2.17
C SER A 244 23.68 1.70 -1.71
N MET A 245 23.89 2.68 -2.59
CA MET A 245 23.28 4.00 -2.42
C MET A 245 21.77 3.86 -2.60
N ARG A 246 20.97 4.45 -1.70
CA ARG A 246 19.50 4.27 -1.61
C ARG A 246 18.81 4.16 -2.97
N SER A 247 18.99 5.17 -3.80
CA SER A 247 18.34 5.30 -5.11
C SER A 247 19.27 5.06 -6.30
N GLY A 248 20.49 4.59 -6.05
CA GLY A 248 21.49 4.32 -7.08
C GLY A 248 21.40 2.91 -7.68
N SER A 249 20.66 2.01 -7.03
CA SER A 249 20.48 0.64 -7.48
C SER A 249 19.37 0.55 -8.52
N SER A 250 19.68 0.05 -9.71
CA SER A 250 18.69 -0.27 -10.75
C SER A 250 18.04 -1.65 -10.55
N LEU A 251 18.69 -2.54 -9.81
CA LEU A 251 18.17 -3.85 -9.38
C LEU A 251 18.10 -3.91 -7.85
N ARG A 252 17.49 -4.98 -7.32
CA ARG A 252 17.47 -5.23 -5.87
C ARG A 252 18.89 -5.31 -5.30
N ALA A 253 19.09 -4.75 -4.12
CA ALA A 253 20.35 -4.80 -3.39
C ALA A 253 20.19 -5.46 -2.02
N ALA A 254 21.23 -6.12 -1.52
CA ALA A 254 21.17 -6.79 -0.22
C ALA A 254 20.93 -5.79 0.93
N TRP A 255 21.68 -4.70 0.93
CA TRP A 255 21.63 -3.66 1.97
C TRP A 255 21.96 -2.27 1.40
N PHE A 256 21.52 -1.25 2.13
CA PHE A 256 21.69 0.16 1.77
C PHE A 256 22.39 0.92 2.89
N GLU A 257 23.04 2.04 2.58
CA GLU A 257 23.60 2.93 3.62
C GLU A 257 22.54 3.35 4.66
N VAL A 258 21.29 3.50 4.22
CA VAL A 258 20.13 3.66 5.09
C VAL A 258 19.16 2.52 4.82
N SER A 259 19.15 1.55 5.72
CA SER A 259 18.43 0.28 5.55
C SER A 259 17.08 0.25 6.28
N CYS A 260 16.22 1.22 5.97
CA CYS A 260 14.84 1.22 6.45
C CYS A 260 14.02 0.07 5.82
N CYS A 261 14.07 -0.10 4.49
CA CYS A 261 13.19 -1.01 3.74
C CYS A 261 13.24 -2.48 4.19
N PRO A 262 14.42 -3.14 4.33
CA PRO A 262 14.46 -4.58 4.65
C PRO A 262 13.74 -4.93 5.95
N THR A 263 13.99 -4.15 7.00
CA THR A 263 13.37 -4.38 8.32
C THR A 263 11.91 -3.94 8.35
N ASN A 264 11.54 -2.92 7.56
CA ASN A 264 10.17 -2.45 7.44
C ASN A 264 9.28 -3.49 6.73
N ILE A 265 9.81 -4.15 5.68
CA ILE A 265 9.13 -5.28 5.02
C ILE A 265 8.95 -6.43 6.00
N ALA A 266 10.04 -6.84 6.67
CA ALA A 266 10.01 -7.98 7.59
C ALA A 266 8.96 -7.80 8.70
N ARG A 267 8.89 -6.63 9.34
CA ARG A 267 7.87 -6.35 10.37
C ARG A 267 6.46 -6.30 9.79
N THR A 268 6.30 -5.78 8.57
CA THR A 268 4.99 -5.67 7.90
C THR A 268 4.44 -7.07 7.63
N LEU A 269 5.23 -7.92 6.97
CA LEU A 269 4.86 -9.31 6.67
C LEU A 269 4.55 -10.11 7.95
N ALA A 270 5.36 -9.94 9.01
CA ALA A 270 5.11 -10.60 10.29
C ALA A 270 3.80 -10.15 10.97
N SER A 271 3.29 -8.96 10.64
CA SER A 271 2.08 -8.39 11.22
C SER A 271 0.82 -8.55 10.37
N LEU A 272 0.93 -9.04 9.12
CA LEU A 272 -0.17 -9.08 8.16
C LEU A 272 -1.41 -9.81 8.68
N GLY A 273 -1.24 -10.90 9.43
CA GLY A 273 -2.36 -11.64 10.00
C GLY A 273 -3.26 -10.78 10.90
N GLY A 274 -2.70 -9.78 11.60
CA GLY A 274 -3.46 -8.82 12.40
C GLY A 274 -4.15 -7.73 11.59
N ALA A 275 -3.82 -7.59 10.31
CA ALA A 275 -4.38 -6.62 9.37
C ALA A 275 -5.26 -7.28 8.28
N SER A 276 -5.67 -8.53 8.47
CA SER A 276 -6.49 -9.27 7.50
C SER A 276 -7.98 -9.27 7.81
N VAL A 277 -8.34 -9.20 9.10
CA VAL A 277 -9.70 -9.48 9.58
C VAL A 277 -10.07 -8.50 10.68
N THR A 278 -11.32 -8.05 10.70
CA THR A 278 -11.86 -7.24 11.79
C THR A 278 -13.19 -7.79 12.28
N ARG A 279 -13.53 -7.47 13.52
CA ARG A 279 -14.84 -7.72 14.11
C ARG A 279 -15.50 -6.39 14.43
N SER A 280 -16.79 -6.25 14.15
CA SER A 280 -17.51 -5.02 14.49
C SER A 280 -17.61 -4.87 16.01
N THR A 281 -17.39 -3.66 16.50
CA THR A 281 -17.61 -3.32 17.91
C THR A 281 -19.09 -3.07 18.23
N GLN A 282 -19.88 -2.72 17.22
CA GLN A 282 -21.33 -2.49 17.33
C GLN A 282 -22.13 -3.77 17.17
N ASP A 283 -21.62 -4.70 16.37
CA ASP A 283 -22.17 -6.04 16.17
C ASP A 283 -21.06 -7.10 16.27
N PRO A 284 -20.76 -7.57 17.49
CA PRO A 284 -19.70 -8.56 17.73
C PRO A 284 -19.92 -9.91 17.05
N ALA A 285 -21.12 -10.18 16.51
CA ALA A 285 -21.42 -11.38 15.72
C ALA A 285 -21.06 -11.21 14.23
N SER A 286 -20.58 -10.04 13.83
CA SER A 286 -20.17 -9.72 12.46
C SER A 286 -18.65 -9.69 12.29
N LEU A 287 -18.16 -10.55 11.39
CA LEU A 287 -16.76 -10.72 11.01
C LEU A 287 -16.55 -10.17 9.59
N PHE A 288 -15.46 -9.44 9.38
CA PHE A 288 -15.09 -8.87 8.08
C PHE A 288 -13.69 -9.34 7.69
N ILE A 289 -13.58 -9.98 6.53
CA ILE A 289 -12.33 -10.46 5.93
C ILE A 289 -11.95 -9.48 4.82
N HIS A 290 -10.84 -8.78 5.03
CA HIS A 290 -10.37 -7.71 4.14
C HIS A 290 -9.28 -8.20 3.19
N LEU A 291 -8.30 -8.95 3.69
CA LEU A 291 -7.23 -9.50 2.87
C LEU A 291 -7.57 -10.91 2.42
N LEU A 292 -7.50 -11.13 1.11
CA LEU A 292 -7.94 -12.36 0.45
C LEU A 292 -6.80 -13.38 0.43
N SER A 293 -6.48 -13.95 1.59
CA SER A 293 -5.45 -14.99 1.71
C SER A 293 -5.99 -16.24 2.37
N ALA A 294 -5.37 -17.39 2.11
CA ALA A 294 -5.71 -18.61 2.82
C ALA A 294 -5.50 -18.42 4.33
N MET A 295 -6.53 -18.67 5.13
CA MET A 295 -6.49 -18.45 6.58
C MET A 295 -7.53 -19.27 7.33
N GLN A 296 -7.28 -19.50 8.63
CA GLN A 296 -8.27 -19.97 9.58
C GLN A 296 -8.46 -18.89 10.66
N ILE A 297 -9.71 -18.55 10.95
CA ILE A 297 -10.10 -17.52 11.90
C ILE A 297 -10.86 -18.19 13.04
N ARG A 298 -10.39 -17.98 14.26
CA ARG A 298 -11.03 -18.43 15.50
C ARG A 298 -11.37 -17.23 16.36
N THR A 299 -12.64 -17.00 16.62
CA THR A 299 -13.11 -15.88 17.45
C THR A 299 -14.21 -16.32 18.41
N GLN A 300 -14.34 -15.59 19.51
CA GLN A 300 -15.49 -15.69 20.40
C GLN A 300 -16.58 -14.70 19.97
N VAL A 301 -17.82 -15.16 20.02
CA VAL A 301 -19.03 -14.41 19.68
C VAL A 301 -19.93 -14.41 20.92
N PRO A 302 -20.40 -13.23 21.38
CA PRO A 302 -21.38 -13.13 22.45
C PRO A 302 -22.71 -13.74 22.02
N THR A 303 -23.29 -14.60 22.86
CA THR A 303 -24.60 -15.22 22.67
C THR A 303 -25.44 -15.10 23.95
N ASP A 304 -26.73 -15.43 23.88
CA ASP A 304 -27.61 -15.49 25.06
C ASP A 304 -27.12 -16.48 26.13
N ASP A 305 -26.37 -17.52 25.71
CA ASP A 305 -25.80 -18.56 26.58
C ASP A 305 -24.33 -18.29 26.97
N GLY A 306 -23.85 -17.05 26.79
CA GLY A 306 -22.46 -16.65 27.01
C GLY A 306 -21.65 -16.57 25.73
N GLU A 307 -20.32 -16.58 25.82
CA GLU A 307 -19.44 -16.56 24.64
C GLU A 307 -19.37 -17.95 24.00
N GLN A 308 -19.64 -18.03 22.70
CA GLN A 308 -19.49 -19.24 21.89
C GLN A 308 -18.48 -19.02 20.77
N GLU A 309 -17.86 -20.10 20.33
CA GLU A 309 -16.79 -20.03 19.35
C GLU A 309 -17.31 -20.10 17.91
N LEU A 310 -16.81 -19.19 17.07
CA LEU A 310 -16.93 -19.22 15.62
C LEU A 310 -15.55 -19.57 15.03
N VAL A 311 -15.48 -20.65 14.26
CA VAL A 311 -14.29 -21.04 13.49
C VAL A 311 -14.66 -21.11 12.02
N VAL A 312 -13.98 -20.32 11.21
CA VAL A 312 -14.13 -20.32 9.75
C VAL A 312 -12.77 -20.41 9.08
N SER A 313 -12.68 -21.11 7.95
CA SER A 313 -11.51 -21.11 7.08
C SER A 313 -11.85 -20.52 5.72
N LEU A 314 -10.91 -19.77 5.17
CA LEU A 314 -10.94 -19.27 3.81
C LEU A 314 -9.85 -20.01 3.03
N GLU A 315 -10.26 -20.84 2.06
CA GLU A 315 -9.36 -21.59 1.20
C GLU A 315 -9.29 -20.91 -0.18
N THR A 316 -8.08 -20.54 -0.62
CA THR A 316 -7.86 -19.89 -1.92
C THR A 316 -6.39 -19.95 -2.33
N ASP A 317 -6.12 -19.88 -3.64
CA ASP A 317 -4.80 -19.64 -4.24
C ASP A 317 -4.63 -18.19 -4.74
N TYR A 318 -5.51 -17.28 -4.30
CA TYR A 318 -5.47 -15.86 -4.63
C TYR A 318 -4.06 -15.27 -4.41
N PRO A 319 -3.50 -14.49 -5.36
CA PRO A 319 -4.17 -13.89 -6.51
C PRO A 319 -4.08 -14.70 -7.81
N VAL A 320 -3.72 -16.00 -7.77
CA VAL A 320 -3.63 -16.84 -8.98
C VAL A 320 -5.01 -17.05 -9.61
N SER A 321 -6.00 -17.45 -8.81
CA SER A 321 -7.40 -17.52 -9.21
C SER A 321 -8.29 -16.63 -8.34
N GLY A 322 -9.52 -16.42 -8.81
CA GLY A 322 -10.54 -15.62 -8.11
C GLY A 322 -11.47 -16.46 -7.24
N ARG A 323 -11.17 -17.73 -6.99
CA ARG A 323 -12.04 -18.64 -6.23
C ARG A 323 -11.66 -18.63 -4.76
N LEU A 324 -12.60 -18.27 -3.91
CA LEU A 324 -12.46 -18.29 -2.45
C LEU A 324 -13.55 -19.18 -1.84
N THR A 325 -13.13 -20.18 -1.08
CA THR A 325 -14.06 -21.11 -0.41
C THR A 325 -14.07 -20.80 1.07
N LEU A 326 -15.17 -20.23 1.56
CA LEU A 326 -15.42 -20.02 2.98
C LEU A 326 -16.05 -21.28 3.56
N ARG A 327 -15.40 -21.89 4.55
CA ARG A 327 -15.90 -23.07 5.25
C ARG A 327 -16.16 -22.75 6.71
N VAL A 328 -17.34 -23.10 7.19
CA VAL A 328 -17.71 -22.99 8.60
C VAL A 328 -17.28 -24.27 9.30
N GLU A 329 -16.29 -24.18 10.19
CA GLU A 329 -15.78 -25.33 10.93
C GLU A 329 -16.52 -25.50 12.26
N GLN A 330 -16.86 -24.38 12.90
CA GLN A 330 -17.66 -24.32 14.11
C GLN A 330 -18.48 -23.03 14.11
N ALA A 331 -19.74 -23.11 14.52
CA ALA A 331 -20.65 -21.96 14.56
C ALA A 331 -21.36 -21.86 15.92
N PRO A 332 -21.66 -20.65 16.40
CA PRO A 332 -22.48 -20.44 17.57
C PRO A 332 -23.96 -20.75 17.29
N SER A 333 -24.77 -20.91 18.33
CA SER A 333 -26.22 -21.15 18.20
C SER A 333 -27.03 -19.91 17.76
N CYS A 334 -26.42 -18.72 17.73
CA CYS A 334 -27.07 -17.47 17.33
C CYS A 334 -26.73 -17.09 15.88
N PRO A 335 -27.51 -16.17 15.26
CA PRO A 335 -27.14 -15.60 13.98
C PRO A 335 -25.78 -14.90 14.02
N VAL A 336 -24.97 -15.12 12.99
CA VAL A 336 -23.69 -14.42 12.76
C VAL A 336 -23.62 -13.94 11.32
N SER A 337 -22.68 -13.05 11.03
CA SER A 337 -22.33 -12.69 9.65
C SER A 337 -20.83 -12.81 9.41
N VAL A 338 -20.47 -13.35 8.24
CA VAL A 338 -19.10 -13.40 7.74
C VAL A 338 -19.08 -12.70 6.38
N SER A 339 -18.41 -11.56 6.35
CA SER A 339 -18.33 -10.67 5.20
C SER A 339 -16.95 -10.82 4.54
N VAL A 340 -16.89 -11.30 3.30
CA VAL A 340 -15.65 -11.41 2.52
C VAL A 340 -15.60 -10.24 1.55
N ARG A 341 -14.51 -9.45 1.56
CA ARG A 341 -14.40 -8.26 0.69
C ARG A 341 -14.51 -8.67 -0.79
N VAL A 342 -15.28 -7.89 -1.54
CA VAL A 342 -15.33 -7.91 -3.01
C VAL A 342 -14.52 -6.72 -3.52
N PRO A 343 -13.32 -6.95 -4.09
CA PRO A 343 -12.42 -5.87 -4.49
C PRO A 343 -13.01 -4.98 -5.59
N ALA A 344 -12.76 -3.66 -5.54
CA ALA A 344 -13.34 -2.71 -6.50
C ALA A 344 -12.91 -2.92 -7.97
N TRP A 345 -11.81 -3.65 -8.22
CA TRP A 345 -11.35 -3.96 -9.58
C TRP A 345 -12.17 -5.05 -10.28
N THR A 346 -13.09 -5.73 -9.57
CA THR A 346 -13.98 -6.77 -10.13
C THR A 346 -15.13 -6.18 -10.96
N TRP A 347 -14.82 -5.40 -12.00
CA TRP A 347 -15.78 -4.61 -12.78
C TRP A 347 -16.85 -5.44 -13.49
N SER A 348 -16.48 -6.63 -13.93
CA SER A 348 -17.34 -7.61 -14.59
C SER A 348 -18.14 -8.48 -13.62
N GLY A 349 -17.95 -8.28 -12.31
CA GLY A 349 -18.77 -8.82 -11.24
C GLY A 349 -18.07 -9.87 -10.38
N ALA A 350 -18.75 -10.21 -9.29
CA ALA A 350 -18.42 -11.31 -8.40
C ALA A 350 -19.69 -12.12 -8.11
N ARG A 351 -19.53 -13.41 -7.77
CA ARG A 351 -20.64 -14.31 -7.47
C ARG A 351 -20.42 -15.01 -6.14
N LEU A 352 -21.41 -14.97 -5.25
CA LEU A 352 -21.47 -15.79 -4.04
C LEU A 352 -22.49 -16.90 -4.24
N ASP A 353 -22.05 -18.15 -4.20
CA ASP A 353 -22.90 -19.34 -4.43
C ASP A 353 -23.72 -19.25 -5.74
N GLY A 354 -23.11 -18.68 -6.78
CA GLY A 354 -23.70 -18.47 -8.10
C GLY A 354 -24.56 -17.20 -8.25
N ALA A 355 -24.93 -16.55 -7.14
CA ALA A 355 -25.68 -15.30 -7.16
C ALA A 355 -24.75 -14.09 -7.29
N GLU A 356 -25.11 -13.11 -8.12
CA GLU A 356 -24.33 -11.88 -8.28
C GLU A 356 -24.31 -11.06 -6.99
N VAL A 357 -23.14 -10.58 -6.61
CA VAL A 357 -22.95 -9.69 -5.48
C VAL A 357 -22.41 -8.34 -5.96
N SER A 358 -22.93 -7.26 -5.39
CA SER A 358 -22.37 -5.92 -5.60
C SER A 358 -21.03 -5.78 -4.87
N GLY A 359 -20.21 -4.82 -5.29
CA GLY A 359 -18.95 -4.49 -4.61
C GLY A 359 -19.11 -4.15 -3.12
N GLY A 360 -18.00 -4.16 -2.38
CA GLY A 360 -17.98 -3.99 -0.94
C GLY A 360 -17.70 -5.32 -0.24
N TYR A 361 -18.74 -6.02 0.21
CA TYR A 361 -18.63 -7.35 0.83
C TYR A 361 -19.66 -8.33 0.29
N ALA A 362 -19.22 -9.58 0.07
CA ALA A 362 -20.08 -10.74 -0.06
C ALA A 362 -20.39 -11.27 1.35
N VAL A 363 -21.66 -11.27 1.73
CA VAL A 363 -22.08 -11.53 3.11
C VAL A 363 -22.76 -12.90 3.20
N VAL A 364 -22.18 -13.76 4.03
CA VAL A 364 -22.81 -15.00 4.50
C VAL A 364 -23.38 -14.71 5.88
N SER A 365 -24.69 -14.86 6.08
CA SER A 365 -25.34 -14.52 7.35
C SER A 365 -26.47 -15.47 7.71
N GLY A 366 -26.61 -15.73 9.02
CA GLY A 366 -27.67 -16.58 9.56
C GLY A 366 -27.18 -17.41 10.72
N VAL A 367 -27.98 -18.40 11.14
CA VAL A 367 -27.52 -19.43 12.08
C VAL A 367 -26.75 -20.47 11.26
N LEU A 368 -25.44 -20.28 11.18
CA LEU A 368 -24.56 -21.11 10.35
C LEU A 368 -24.39 -22.51 10.96
N SER A 369 -24.10 -23.49 10.11
CA SER A 369 -23.85 -24.88 10.54
C SER A 369 -22.41 -25.31 10.29
N ALA A 370 -21.84 -26.09 11.22
CA ALA A 370 -20.54 -26.72 10.99
C ALA A 370 -20.58 -27.62 9.74
N GLY A 371 -19.60 -27.45 8.85
CA GLY A 371 -19.53 -28.10 7.55
C GLY A 371 -20.16 -27.31 6.39
N GLU A 372 -20.88 -26.21 6.67
CA GLU A 372 -21.40 -25.31 5.65
C GLU A 372 -20.26 -24.68 4.85
N THR A 373 -20.47 -24.50 3.55
CA THR A 373 -19.46 -24.02 2.61
C THR A 373 -20.10 -23.03 1.65
N HIS A 374 -19.43 -21.90 1.45
CA HIS A 374 -19.81 -20.86 0.50
C HIS A 374 -18.66 -20.53 -0.44
N VAL A 375 -18.96 -20.28 -1.69
CA VAL A 375 -17.95 -20.01 -2.72
C VAL A 375 -18.15 -18.61 -3.27
N LEU A 376 -17.14 -17.77 -3.07
CA LEU A 376 -17.01 -16.48 -3.73
C LEU A 376 -16.12 -16.63 -4.96
N GLU A 377 -16.63 -16.21 -6.12
CA GLU A 377 -15.91 -16.19 -7.38
C GLU A 377 -15.75 -14.73 -7.84
N LEU A 378 -14.50 -14.31 -8.03
CA LEU A 378 -14.11 -13.00 -8.56
C LEU A 378 -13.69 -13.15 -10.01
N ASP A 379 -14.14 -12.26 -10.89
CA ASP A 379 -13.67 -12.26 -12.28
C ASP A 379 -12.22 -11.76 -12.37
N MET A 380 -11.30 -12.67 -12.67
CA MET A 380 -9.86 -12.41 -12.80
C MET A 380 -9.42 -12.14 -14.25
N SER A 381 -10.34 -11.82 -15.16
CA SER A 381 -10.01 -11.48 -16.54
C SER A 381 -8.99 -10.34 -16.59
N PRO A 382 -7.90 -10.47 -17.37
CA PRO A 382 -6.94 -9.38 -17.51
C PRO A 382 -7.60 -8.19 -18.20
N ARG A 383 -7.14 -6.99 -17.86
CA ARG A 383 -7.73 -5.72 -18.32
C ARG A 383 -6.69 -4.68 -18.65
N LEU A 384 -7.07 -3.74 -19.52
CA LEU A 384 -6.31 -2.53 -19.77
C LEU A 384 -6.82 -1.39 -18.88
N THR A 385 -5.90 -0.73 -18.17
CA THR A 385 -6.18 0.43 -17.32
C THR A 385 -5.50 1.66 -17.89
N VAL A 386 -6.26 2.74 -18.04
CA VAL A 386 -5.80 3.99 -18.63
C VAL A 386 -5.54 5.05 -17.55
N PRO A 387 -4.47 5.87 -17.68
CA PRO A 387 -4.19 6.93 -16.73
C PRO A 387 -5.16 8.11 -16.87
N ASP A 388 -5.30 8.89 -15.81
CA ASP A 388 -5.94 10.20 -15.90
C ASP A 388 -5.19 11.08 -16.92
N PRO A 389 -5.88 11.80 -17.84
CA PRO A 389 -5.24 12.57 -18.90
C PRO A 389 -4.34 13.71 -18.38
N ARG A 390 -4.49 14.12 -17.11
CA ARG A 390 -3.62 15.13 -16.45
C ARG A 390 -2.26 14.57 -16.06
N ILE A 391 -2.08 13.25 -16.09
CA ILE A 391 -0.77 12.63 -15.86
C ILE A 391 0.02 12.69 -17.18
N ASP A 392 0.67 13.83 -17.39
CA ASP A 392 1.35 14.17 -18.66
C ASP A 392 2.37 13.12 -19.08
N ALA A 393 3.09 12.53 -18.12
CA ALA A 393 4.20 11.63 -18.37
C ALA A 393 3.82 10.26 -18.95
N VAL A 394 2.56 9.84 -18.86
CA VAL A 394 2.08 8.54 -19.38
C VAL A 394 0.90 8.70 -20.34
N ARG A 395 0.74 9.89 -20.95
CA ARG A 395 -0.28 10.09 -21.99
C ARG A 395 -0.03 9.15 -23.17
N GLY A 396 -1.09 8.47 -23.60
CA GLY A 396 -1.02 7.49 -24.69
C GLY A 396 -0.47 6.12 -24.28
N CYS A 397 -0.16 5.93 -22.99
CA CYS A 397 0.20 4.63 -22.43
C CYS A 397 -1.02 3.96 -21.79
N VAL A 398 -0.95 2.64 -21.63
CA VAL A 398 -1.91 1.85 -20.86
C VAL A 398 -1.15 0.87 -19.97
N ALA A 399 -1.76 0.45 -18.87
CA ALA A 399 -1.25 -0.62 -18.02
C ALA A 399 -2.08 -1.89 -18.21
N VAL A 400 -1.46 -3.05 -18.05
CA VAL A 400 -2.15 -4.34 -18.01
C VAL A 400 -2.28 -4.76 -16.55
N GLU A 401 -3.48 -5.17 -16.14
CA GLU A 401 -3.72 -5.68 -14.79
C GLU A 401 -4.45 -7.03 -14.84
N ARG A 402 -4.18 -7.92 -13.88
CA ARG A 402 -4.93 -9.15 -13.63
C ARG A 402 -5.22 -9.28 -12.14
N GLY A 403 -6.50 -9.24 -11.77
CA GLY A 403 -6.87 -9.16 -10.36
C GLY A 403 -6.24 -7.92 -9.69
N PRO A 404 -5.53 -8.10 -8.56
CA PRO A 404 -4.83 -7.00 -7.87
C PRO A 404 -3.44 -6.69 -8.46
N LEU A 405 -2.96 -7.49 -9.40
CA LEU A 405 -1.61 -7.39 -9.96
C LEU A 405 -1.57 -6.38 -11.10
N VAL A 406 -0.65 -5.43 -11.00
CA VAL A 406 -0.18 -4.59 -12.11
C VAL A 406 0.97 -5.34 -12.76
N LEU A 407 0.85 -5.63 -14.05
CA LEU A 407 1.85 -6.38 -14.81
C LEU A 407 2.87 -5.44 -15.45
N CYS A 408 4.01 -5.98 -15.85
CA CYS A 408 5.06 -5.28 -16.57
C CYS A 408 5.66 -6.17 -17.65
N ALA A 409 6.17 -5.54 -18.71
CA ALA A 409 7.01 -6.21 -19.70
C ALA A 409 8.49 -6.06 -19.31
N GLU A 410 9.26 -7.15 -19.36
CA GLU A 410 10.70 -7.14 -19.10
C GLU A 410 11.49 -7.37 -20.40
N SER A 411 12.68 -6.78 -20.51
CA SER A 411 13.51 -6.90 -21.72
C SER A 411 13.97 -8.34 -22.01
N VAL A 412 13.92 -9.23 -21.01
CA VAL A 412 14.32 -10.63 -21.13
C VAL A 412 13.29 -11.50 -21.85
N ASP A 413 12.04 -11.03 -21.91
CA ASP A 413 10.93 -11.73 -22.58
C ASP A 413 10.72 -11.26 -24.03
N LEU A 414 11.48 -10.24 -24.45
CA LEU A 414 11.39 -9.68 -25.79
C LEU A 414 12.22 -10.49 -26.81
N PRO A 415 11.84 -10.48 -28.10
CA PRO A 415 12.68 -10.98 -29.18
C PRO A 415 14.09 -10.36 -29.16
N GLU A 416 15.09 -11.14 -29.55
CA GLU A 416 16.49 -10.70 -29.56
C GLU A 416 16.67 -9.40 -30.36
N GLY A 417 17.31 -8.40 -29.74
CA GLY A 417 17.58 -7.10 -30.37
C GLY A 417 16.39 -6.12 -30.37
N MET A 418 15.32 -6.41 -29.63
CA MET A 418 14.20 -5.48 -29.40
C MET A 418 14.32 -4.79 -28.04
N SER A 419 14.06 -3.48 -28.01
CA SER A 419 13.93 -2.69 -26.77
C SER A 419 12.47 -2.50 -26.36
N LEU A 420 12.21 -2.31 -25.06
CA LEU A 420 10.88 -1.95 -24.54
C LEU A 420 10.35 -0.65 -25.16
N ASP A 421 11.24 0.29 -25.52
CA ASP A 421 10.87 1.56 -26.16
C ASP A 421 10.37 1.38 -27.62
N GLU A 422 10.57 0.19 -28.21
CA GLU A 422 10.09 -0.15 -29.56
C GLU A 422 8.73 -0.86 -29.56
N ILE A 423 8.02 -0.93 -28.42
CA ILE A 423 6.80 -1.73 -28.30
C ILE A 423 5.58 -0.82 -28.19
N ALA A 424 4.57 -1.10 -29.01
CA ALA A 424 3.23 -0.55 -28.84
C ALA A 424 2.19 -1.66 -28.90
N LEU A 425 1.15 -1.56 -28.09
CA LEU A 425 0.01 -2.47 -28.21
C LEU A 425 -0.70 -2.25 -29.54
N VAL A 426 -1.25 -3.33 -30.10
CA VAL A 426 -2.12 -3.24 -31.28
C VAL A 426 -3.41 -2.51 -30.86
N PRO A 427 -3.83 -1.44 -31.57
CA PRO A 427 -5.05 -0.72 -31.21
C PRO A 427 -6.28 -1.64 -31.16
N GLY A 428 -7.02 -1.59 -30.05
CA GLY A 428 -8.21 -2.41 -29.83
C GLY A 428 -7.92 -3.85 -29.40
N ALA A 429 -6.65 -4.25 -29.25
CA ALA A 429 -6.31 -5.53 -28.65
C ALA A 429 -6.72 -5.57 -27.18
N ALA A 430 -7.21 -6.73 -26.75
CA ALA A 430 -7.49 -7.03 -25.35
C ALA A 430 -6.44 -8.03 -24.84
N PRO A 431 -5.99 -7.90 -23.58
CA PRO A 431 -5.14 -8.91 -22.98
C PRO A 431 -5.92 -10.22 -22.82
N ALA A 432 -5.22 -11.33 -22.88
CA ALA A 432 -5.75 -12.68 -22.75
C ALA A 432 -4.85 -13.53 -21.84
N ILE A 433 -5.36 -14.68 -21.41
CA ILE A 433 -4.56 -15.67 -20.67
C ILE A 433 -4.16 -16.77 -21.66
N ALA A 434 -2.86 -16.99 -21.82
CA ALA A 434 -2.31 -18.06 -22.65
C ALA A 434 -2.47 -19.44 -21.99
N ASP A 435 -2.20 -20.52 -22.74
CA ASP A 435 -2.38 -21.91 -22.27
C ASP A 435 -1.50 -22.26 -21.04
N ASP A 436 -0.38 -21.56 -20.87
CA ASP A 436 0.53 -21.70 -19.73
C ASP A 436 0.15 -20.81 -18.52
N GLY A 437 -0.91 -20.01 -18.65
CA GLY A 437 -1.41 -19.10 -17.62
C GLY A 437 -0.82 -17.70 -17.65
N ALA A 438 0.12 -17.40 -18.55
CA ALA A 438 0.68 -16.05 -18.74
C ALA A 438 -0.37 -15.09 -19.28
N VAL A 439 -0.26 -13.80 -18.94
CA VAL A 439 -1.14 -12.77 -19.50
C VAL A 439 -0.46 -12.19 -20.72
N VAL A 440 -1.02 -12.43 -21.88
CA VAL A 440 -0.47 -11.93 -23.15
C VAL A 440 -1.30 -10.79 -23.70
N VAL A 441 -0.65 -9.85 -24.37
CA VAL A 441 -1.34 -8.80 -25.12
C VAL A 441 -0.71 -8.62 -26.51
N PRO A 442 -1.52 -8.61 -27.59
CA PRO A 442 -1.01 -8.36 -28.93
C PRO A 442 -0.29 -7.01 -29.03
N ALA A 443 0.98 -7.06 -29.38
CA ALA A 443 1.86 -5.93 -29.56
C ALA A 443 2.46 -5.92 -30.97
N ARG A 444 2.93 -4.74 -31.38
CA ARG A 444 3.65 -4.53 -32.64
C ARG A 444 4.95 -3.79 -32.35
N ARG A 445 5.98 -4.11 -33.15
CA ARG A 445 7.20 -3.32 -33.16
C ARG A 445 6.95 -1.94 -33.78
N VAL A 446 7.44 -0.90 -33.13
CA VAL A 446 7.51 0.48 -33.61
C VAL A 446 9.00 0.79 -33.80
N PRO A 447 9.50 0.80 -35.05
CA PRO A 447 10.92 1.00 -35.31
C PRO A 447 11.40 2.34 -34.76
N GLU A 448 12.57 2.34 -34.12
CA GLU A 448 13.23 3.58 -33.73
C GLU A 448 13.61 4.38 -34.99
N ALA A 449 13.04 5.57 -35.14
CA ALA A 449 13.41 6.45 -36.23
C ALA A 449 14.81 7.02 -35.96
N ALA A 450 15.81 6.66 -36.78
CA ALA A 450 17.15 7.25 -36.73
C ALA A 450 17.11 8.74 -37.08
N ARG A 451 16.84 9.59 -36.09
CA ARG A 451 16.75 11.04 -36.24
C ARG A 451 18.01 11.70 -35.69
N ARG A 452 18.50 12.71 -36.40
CA ARG A 452 19.62 13.57 -35.91
C ARG A 452 19.18 14.52 -34.78
N TRP A 453 17.88 14.74 -34.62
CA TRP A 453 17.28 15.65 -33.65
C TRP A 453 15.92 15.09 -33.19
N PRO A 454 15.57 15.13 -31.89
CA PRO A 454 14.35 14.50 -31.38
C PRO A 454 13.05 15.25 -31.74
N TYR A 455 13.14 16.47 -32.26
CA TYR A 455 11.97 17.27 -32.65
C TYR A 455 11.85 17.36 -34.18
N SER A 456 10.62 17.34 -34.70
CA SER A 456 10.31 17.41 -36.13
C SER A 456 9.19 18.43 -36.40
N GLU A 457 9.09 18.94 -37.62
CA GLU A 457 8.01 19.86 -38.02
C GLU A 457 6.65 19.15 -37.94
N ALA A 458 5.60 19.87 -37.52
CA ALA A 458 4.24 19.32 -37.47
C ALA A 458 3.80 18.87 -38.88
N GLY A 459 3.34 17.62 -39.01
CA GLY A 459 2.98 17.01 -40.31
C GLY A 459 4.16 16.41 -41.10
N SER A 460 5.41 16.62 -40.68
CA SER A 460 6.57 15.83 -41.18
C SER A 460 6.68 14.47 -40.52
N HIS A 461 5.86 14.22 -39.49
CA HIS A 461 5.43 12.87 -39.19
C HIS A 461 4.68 12.38 -40.43
N GLN A 462 5.38 11.69 -41.34
CA GLN A 462 4.75 10.56 -42.00
C GLN A 462 4.12 9.80 -40.85
N GLY A 463 2.79 9.84 -40.79
CA GLY A 463 2.06 9.01 -39.85
C GLY A 463 2.53 7.56 -40.05
N CYS A 464 2.04 6.67 -39.22
CA CYS A 464 1.89 5.29 -39.65
C CYS A 464 0.90 5.18 -40.85
N GLU A 465 1.06 5.98 -41.91
CA GLU A 465 0.48 5.74 -43.22
C GLU A 465 1.50 4.90 -43.99
N GLU A 466 1.18 3.61 -44.08
CA GLU A 466 1.45 2.71 -45.20
C GLU A 466 2.73 3.03 -45.99
N GLY A 467 3.88 2.72 -45.38
CA GLY A 467 5.20 2.92 -45.97
C GLY A 467 6.01 1.63 -45.97
N GLY A 468 5.56 0.60 -46.68
CA GLY A 468 6.34 -0.61 -46.98
C GLY A 468 5.54 -1.89 -46.78
N ASP A 469 5.50 -2.72 -47.81
CA ASP A 469 4.78 -4.01 -47.94
C ASP A 469 5.30 -5.12 -47.01
N GLN A 470 5.78 -4.77 -45.80
CA GLN A 470 6.16 -5.71 -44.76
C GLN A 470 5.07 -5.69 -43.67
N PRO A 471 4.42 -6.82 -43.36
CA PRO A 471 3.47 -6.87 -42.26
C PRO A 471 4.19 -6.44 -40.99
N ALA A 472 3.58 -5.51 -40.22
CA ALA A 472 4.06 -5.20 -38.88
C ALA A 472 4.20 -6.53 -38.12
N GLU A 473 5.39 -6.79 -37.59
CA GLU A 473 5.64 -8.00 -36.80
C GLU A 473 4.78 -7.89 -35.54
N VAL A 474 3.65 -8.61 -35.55
CA VAL A 474 2.75 -8.72 -34.42
C VAL A 474 3.17 -9.94 -33.63
N PHE A 475 3.30 -9.77 -32.32
CA PHE A 475 3.63 -10.83 -31.39
C PHE A 475 2.80 -10.65 -30.12
N ASP A 476 2.66 -11.74 -29.38
CA ASP A 476 2.05 -11.70 -28.05
C ASP A 476 3.12 -11.28 -27.05
N LEU A 477 2.91 -10.12 -26.42
CA LEU A 477 3.77 -9.61 -25.35
C LEU A 477 3.33 -10.28 -24.03
N PRO A 478 4.19 -11.10 -23.39
CA PRO A 478 3.88 -11.80 -22.15
C PRO A 478 3.90 -10.92 -20.89
#